data_AF-A0A7R8UW49-F1
#
_entry.id   AF-A0A7R8UW49-F1
#
_cell.length_a   1.000
_cell.length_b   1.000
_cell.length_c   1.000
_cell.angle_alpha   90.00
_cell.angle_beta   90.00
_cell.angle_gamma   90.00
#
_symmetry.space_group_name_H-M   'P 1'
#
loop_
_entity.id
_entity.type
_entity.pdbx_description
1 polymer ?
#
loop_
_entity_poly.entity_id
_entity_poly.type
_entity_poly.pdbx_seq_one_letter_code
_entity_poly.pdbx_strand_id
1 'polypeptide(L)'
;MVLITKGFDERPVPYRMRFHYSLDDTAVYLLTYAYTVLTGAACVGTTLAQQTLLTMLVWSLSERFRSLHDELQSIFIKTAINLAQGAQNAPNERHKLFQKKLLAVVEKQCSLIRFANRLRDLMDMLCFIVLSSNSMLLCVTSFQIATVNISTMLDPLSKYIVFRFRG
;
A
#
# COMPACT_ATOMS: atom_id res chain seq x y z
N MET A 1 -10.56 -24.94 -23.69
CA MET A 1 -11.85 -25.34 -24.27
C MET A 1 -12.63 -24.08 -24.59
N VAL A 2 -12.54 -23.62 -25.84
CA VAL A 2 -13.28 -22.46 -26.35
C VAL A 2 -14.68 -22.96 -26.66
N LEU A 3 -15.66 -22.57 -25.84
CA LEU A 3 -17.07 -22.79 -26.13
C LEU A 3 -17.68 -21.45 -26.53
N ILE A 4 -17.75 -21.26 -27.85
CA ILE A 4 -18.61 -20.29 -28.49
C ILE A 4 -20.04 -20.70 -28.15
N THR A 5 -20.73 -19.93 -27.30
CA THR A 5 -22.18 -20.04 -27.14
C THR A 5 -22.80 -18.69 -27.50
N LYS A 6 -23.51 -18.71 -28.64
CA LYS A 6 -24.33 -17.64 -29.20
C LYS A 6 -25.30 -17.09 -28.15
N GLY A 7 -25.39 -15.77 -28.11
CA GLY A 7 -26.19 -14.97 -27.18
C GLY A 7 -25.53 -13.63 -26.86
N PHE A 8 -24.84 -13.03 -27.83
CA PHE A 8 -24.26 -11.69 -27.73
C PHE A 8 -25.09 -10.79 -28.66
N ASP A 9 -26.29 -10.42 -28.23
CA ASP A 9 -27.01 -9.29 -28.79
C ASP A 9 -27.36 -8.29 -27.68
N GLU A 10 -26.80 -7.08 -27.85
CA GLU A 10 -27.25 -5.75 -27.40
C GLU A 10 -27.01 -5.19 -25.99
N ARG A 11 -26.50 -5.90 -24.98
CA ARG A 11 -26.26 -5.25 -23.65
C ARG A 11 -24.83 -5.41 -23.10
N PRO A 12 -24.01 -4.33 -23.09
CA PRO A 12 -22.64 -4.40 -22.59
C PRO A 12 -22.63 -4.47 -21.06
N VAL A 13 -22.18 -5.62 -20.53
CA VAL A 13 -21.85 -5.78 -19.10
C VAL A 13 -20.39 -5.34 -18.82
N PRO A 14 -20.10 -4.71 -17.66
CA PRO A 14 -18.79 -4.13 -17.37
C PRO A 14 -17.69 -5.18 -17.21
N TYR A 15 -18.04 -6.38 -16.75
CA TYR A 15 -17.13 -7.52 -16.63
C TYR A 15 -17.72 -8.72 -17.36
N ARG A 16 -16.89 -9.42 -18.14
CA ARG A 16 -17.30 -10.68 -18.79
C ARG A 16 -17.41 -11.77 -17.73
N MET A 17 -18.63 -12.03 -17.28
CA MET A 17 -18.96 -13.05 -16.31
C MET A 17 -20.02 -13.99 -16.89
N ARG A 18 -19.98 -15.27 -16.49
CA ARG A 18 -20.98 -16.25 -16.89
C ARG A 18 -22.05 -16.33 -15.79
N PHE A 19 -23.26 -15.94 -16.13
CA PHE A 19 -24.42 -16.04 -15.24
C PHE A 19 -25.20 -17.33 -15.54
N HIS A 20 -25.75 -17.94 -14.50
CA HIS A 20 -26.60 -19.14 -14.62
C HIS A 20 -28.07 -18.82 -14.93
N TYR A 21 -28.42 -17.54 -15.08
CA TYR A 21 -29.75 -17.03 -15.39
C TYR A 21 -29.75 -16.24 -16.71
N SER A 22 -30.90 -16.17 -17.39
CA SER A 22 -31.09 -15.39 -18.61
C SER A 22 -31.15 -13.89 -18.32
N LEU A 23 -30.43 -13.07 -19.09
CA LEU A 23 -30.36 -11.61 -18.94
C LEU A 23 -31.38 -10.85 -19.81
N ASP A 24 -32.41 -11.54 -20.29
CA ASP A 24 -33.41 -10.97 -21.20
C ASP A 24 -34.35 -9.97 -20.50
N ASP A 25 -34.59 -10.16 -19.19
CA ASP A 25 -35.41 -9.25 -18.39
C ASP A 25 -34.64 -7.99 -17.95
N THR A 26 -35.26 -6.83 -18.11
CA THR A 26 -34.64 -5.52 -17.89
C THR A 26 -34.41 -5.23 -16.40
N ALA A 27 -35.28 -5.71 -15.51
CA ALA A 27 -35.08 -5.56 -14.06
C ALA A 27 -33.88 -6.39 -13.56
N VAL A 28 -33.78 -7.64 -14.01
CA VAL A 28 -32.68 -8.56 -13.68
C VAL A 28 -31.36 -8.06 -14.26
N TYR A 29 -31.38 -7.52 -15.47
CA TYR A 29 -30.22 -6.89 -16.09
C TYR A 29 -29.70 -5.70 -15.27
N LEU A 30 -30.58 -4.77 -14.87
CA LEU A 30 -30.20 -3.59 -14.10
C LEU A 30 -29.60 -3.97 -12.74
N LEU A 31 -30.20 -4.94 -12.05
CA LEU A 31 -29.70 -5.43 -10.76
C LEU A 31 -28.33 -6.09 -10.93
N THR A 32 -28.15 -6.90 -11.97
CA THR A 32 -26.86 -7.53 -12.29
C THR A 32 -25.79 -6.49 -12.61
N TYR A 33 -26.15 -5.45 -13.37
CA TYR A 33 -25.25 -4.34 -13.68
C TYR A 33 -24.82 -3.59 -12.41
N ALA A 34 -25.76 -3.19 -11.56
CA ALA A 34 -25.46 -2.50 -10.30
C ALA A 34 -24.60 -3.37 -9.37
N TYR A 35 -24.91 -4.67 -9.27
CA TYR A 35 -24.15 -5.62 -8.46
C TYR A 35 -22.71 -5.81 -8.96
N THR A 36 -22.51 -5.94 -10.27
CA THR A 36 -21.17 -6.12 -10.85
C THR A 36 -20.30 -4.88 -10.69
N VAL A 37 -20.87 -3.68 -10.85
CA VAL A 37 -20.15 -2.42 -10.59
C VAL A 37 -19.80 -2.28 -9.11
N LEU A 38 -20.74 -2.58 -8.20
CA LEU A 38 -20.49 -2.51 -6.76
C LEU A 38 -19.41 -3.50 -6.32
N THR A 39 -19.44 -4.72 -6.85
CA THR A 39 -18.43 -5.75 -6.57
C THR A 39 -17.06 -5.34 -7.09
N GLY A 40 -16.99 -4.77 -8.30
CA GLY A 40 -15.75 -4.20 -8.84
C GLY A 40 -15.19 -3.09 -7.96
N ALA A 41 -16.03 -2.14 -7.55
CA ALA A 41 -15.64 -1.05 -6.65
C ALA A 41 -15.16 -1.56 -5.29
N ALA A 42 -15.86 -2.53 -4.71
CA ALA A 42 -15.48 -3.15 -3.44
C ALA A 42 -14.15 -3.90 -3.54
N CYS A 43 -13.90 -4.63 -4.63
CA CYS A 43 -12.65 -5.35 -4.86
C CYS A 43 -11.45 -4.39 -4.95
N VAL A 44 -11.59 -3.29 -5.70
CA VAL A 44 -10.54 -2.27 -5.81
C VAL A 44 -10.34 -1.56 -4.47
N GLY A 45 -11.43 -1.20 -3.78
CA GLY A 45 -11.38 -0.52 -2.49
C GLY A 45 -10.70 -1.34 -1.40
N THR A 46 -11.00 -2.64 -1.30
CA THR A 46 -10.36 -3.54 -0.34
C THR A 46 -8.87 -3.73 -0.64
N THR A 47 -8.50 -3.88 -1.91
CA THR A 47 -7.09 -3.96 -2.33
C THR A 47 -6.33 -2.68 -1.98
N LEU A 48 -6.93 -1.52 -2.25
CA LEU A 48 -6.34 -0.22 -1.92
C LEU A 48 -6.20 -0.01 -0.41
N ALA A 49 -7.21 -0.40 0.37
CA ALA A 49 -7.17 -0.34 1.82
C ALA A 49 -6.04 -1.22 2.38
N GLN A 50 -5.86 -2.43 1.85
CA GLN A 50 -4.76 -3.33 2.22
C GLN A 50 -3.39 -2.70 1.91
N GLN A 51 -3.21 -2.11 0.73
CA GLN A 51 -1.97 -1.44 0.36
C GLN A 51 -1.69 -0.22 1.26
N THR A 52 -2.73 0.56 1.57
CA THR A 52 -2.60 1.76 2.40
C THR A 52 -2.30 1.43 3.86
N LEU A 53 -2.89 0.35 4.40
CA LEU A 53 -2.59 -0.12 5.74
C LEU A 53 -1.13 -0.55 5.87
N LEU A 54 -0.62 -1.30 4.88
CA LEU A 54 0.79 -1.71 4.84
C LEU A 54 1.72 -0.50 4.79
N THR A 55 1.46 0.47 3.91
CA THR A 55 2.29 1.67 3.79
C THR A 55 2.24 2.53 5.05
N MET A 56 1.07 2.68 5.68
CA MET A 56 0.93 3.39 6.96
C MET A 56 1.73 2.73 8.08
N LEU A 57 1.76 1.40 8.15
CA LEU A 57 2.52 0.69 9.17
C LEU A 57 4.03 0.86 8.96
N VAL A 58 4.51 0.71 7.73
CA VAL A 58 5.92 0.96 7.37
C VAL A 58 6.31 2.42 7.64
N TRP A 59 5.43 3.37 7.28
CA TRP A 59 5.62 4.79 7.54
C TRP A 59 5.73 5.07 9.04
N SER A 60 4.81 4.52 9.83
CA SER A 60 4.79 4.72 11.29
C SER A 60 6.03 4.17 11.99
N LEU A 61 6.58 3.05 11.51
CA LEU A 61 7.85 2.52 12.00
C LEU A 61 9.00 3.45 11.66
N SER A 62 9.06 3.88 10.40
CA SER A 62 10.12 4.76 9.90
C SER A 62 10.16 6.08 10.67
N GLU A 63 9.00 6.65 10.97
CA GLU A 63 8.90 7.89 11.76
C GLU A 63 9.38 7.70 13.20
N ARG A 64 9.05 6.57 13.84
CA ARG A 64 9.54 6.25 15.19
C ARG A 64 11.06 6.08 15.22
N PHE A 65 11.64 5.47 14.18
CA PHE A 65 13.09 5.36 14.05
C PHE A 65 13.74 6.73 13.84
N ARG A 66 13.14 7.59 13.03
CA ARG A 66 13.61 8.95 12.78
C ARG A 66 13.60 9.80 14.05
N SER A 67 12.47 9.82 14.77
CA SER A 67 12.36 10.56 16.03
C SER A 67 13.41 10.12 17.05
N LEU A 68 13.69 8.81 17.12
CA LEU A 68 14.71 8.27 18.01
C LEU A 68 16.13 8.65 17.57
N HIS A 69 16.37 8.74 16.25
CA HIS A 69 17.64 9.24 15.71
C HIS A 69 17.85 10.72 16.05
N ASP A 70 16.81 11.54 15.92
CA ASP A 70 16.86 12.97 16.25
C ASP A 70 17.09 13.19 17.76
N GLU A 71 16.44 12.40 18.62
CA GLU A 71 16.71 12.39 20.07
C GLU A 71 18.19 12.08 20.35
N LEU A 72 18.75 11.06 19.69
CA LEU A 72 20.14 10.66 19.85
C LEU A 72 21.12 11.77 19.40
N GLN A 73 20.90 12.35 18.22
CA GLN A 73 21.70 13.47 17.72
C GLN A 73 21.67 14.66 18.68
N SER A 74 20.50 14.99 19.24
CA SER A 74 20.37 16.08 20.20
C SER A 74 21.18 15.85 21.48
N ILE A 75 21.29 14.60 21.95
CA ILE A 75 22.10 14.23 23.11
C ILE A 75 23.59 14.33 22.78
N PHE A 76 24.02 13.86 21.61
CA PHE A 76 25.40 13.98 21.15
C PHE A 76 25.84 15.43 21.01
N ILE A 77 25.04 16.27 20.35
CA ILE A 77 25.32 17.69 20.18
C ILE A 77 25.40 18.41 21.53
N LYS A 78 24.44 18.17 22.44
CA LYS A 78 24.48 18.73 23.81
C LYS A 78 25.74 18.29 24.56
N THR A 79 26.20 17.06 24.38
CA THR A 79 27.39 16.54 25.06
C THR A 79 28.66 17.14 24.47
N ALA A 80 28.73 17.28 23.14
CA ALA A 80 29.84 17.92 22.43
C ALA A 80 29.98 19.42 22.81
N ILE A 81 28.87 20.16 22.88
CA ILE A 81 28.87 21.57 23.31
C ILE A 81 29.32 21.70 24.78
N ASN A 82 28.82 20.83 25.66
CA ASN A 82 29.22 20.82 27.07
C ASN A 82 30.70 20.47 27.27
N LEU A 83 31.29 19.66 26.38
CA LEU A 83 32.73 19.36 26.34
C LEU A 83 33.54 20.55 25.83
N ALA A 84 33.07 21.21 24.76
CA ALA A 84 33.71 22.39 24.18
C ALA A 84 33.68 23.62 25.10
N GLN A 85 32.65 23.76 25.94
CA GLN A 85 32.50 24.87 26.89
C GLN A 85 33.37 24.75 28.16
N GLY A 86 34.29 23.78 28.26
CA GLY A 86 35.34 23.77 29.29
C GLY A 86 34.84 23.76 30.74
N ALA A 87 33.68 23.17 31.01
CA ALA A 87 33.06 23.23 32.34
C ALA A 87 33.75 22.29 33.35
N GLN A 88 34.61 22.88 34.19
CA GLN A 88 35.48 22.28 35.21
C GLN A 88 34.80 21.59 36.41
N ASN A 89 33.47 21.41 36.45
CA ASN A 89 32.79 20.88 37.64
C ASN A 89 32.29 19.44 37.44
N ALA A 90 32.95 18.50 38.13
CA ALA A 90 32.60 17.09 38.36
C ALA A 90 32.40 16.20 37.10
N PRO A 91 33.49 15.74 36.45
CA PRO A 91 33.42 14.88 35.26
C PRO A 91 32.65 13.57 35.48
N ASN A 92 32.66 13.03 36.71
CA ASN A 92 32.03 11.75 37.04
C ASN A 92 30.49 11.78 37.08
N GLU A 93 29.87 12.85 37.61
CA GLU A 93 28.41 12.97 37.69
C GLU A 93 27.78 13.17 36.29
N ARG A 94 28.45 13.95 35.43
CA ARG A 94 28.01 14.19 34.05
C ARG A 94 28.16 12.96 33.16
N HIS A 95 29.24 12.21 33.30
CA HIS A 95 29.42 10.92 32.60
C HIS A 95 28.32 9.93 32.99
N LYS A 96 27.96 9.85 34.28
CA LYS A 96 26.85 9.01 34.75
C LYS A 96 25.50 9.46 34.19
N LEU A 97 25.24 10.77 34.11
CA LEU A 97 24.01 11.31 33.53
C LEU A 97 23.92 11.05 32.02
N PHE A 98 25.03 11.21 31.30
CA PHE A 98 25.13 10.88 29.87
C PHE A 98 24.92 9.38 29.64
N GLN A 99 25.61 8.53 30.40
CA GLN A 99 25.41 7.08 30.35
C GLN A 99 23.96 6.71 30.64
N LYS A 100 23.31 7.27 31.67
CA LYS A 100 21.88 7.02 31.94
C LYS A 100 20.98 7.41 30.77
N LYS A 101 21.22 8.56 30.14
CA LYS A 101 20.44 9.01 28.96
C LYS A 101 20.69 8.12 27.75
N LEU A 102 21.93 7.73 27.50
CA LEU A 102 22.30 6.82 26.43
C LEU A 102 21.65 5.45 26.64
N LEU A 103 21.69 4.93 27.86
CA LEU A 103 21.12 3.63 28.23
C LEU A 103 19.60 3.65 28.06
N ALA A 104 18.92 4.73 28.45
CA ALA A 104 17.49 4.92 28.18
C ALA A 104 17.15 4.97 26.69
N VAL A 105 18.00 5.59 25.85
CA VAL A 105 17.82 5.61 24.39
C VAL A 105 18.07 4.24 23.76
N VAL A 106 19.09 3.50 24.23
CA VAL A 106 19.37 2.12 23.81
C VAL A 106 18.22 1.19 24.22
N GLU A 107 17.65 1.38 25.41
CA GLU A 107 16.50 0.62 25.86
C GLU A 107 15.25 0.90 25.01
N LYS A 108 15.01 2.17 24.65
CA LYS A 108 13.98 2.55 23.67
C LYS A 108 14.23 1.91 22.29
N GLN A 109 15.47 1.95 21.78
CA GLN A 109 15.88 1.29 20.53
C GLN A 109 15.59 -0.21 20.58
N CYS A 110 16.02 -0.91 21.63
CA CYS A 110 15.77 -2.34 21.81
C CYS A 110 14.27 -2.65 21.92
N SER A 111 13.46 -1.79 22.54
CA SER A 111 12.00 -1.93 22.56
C SER A 111 11.39 -1.77 21.16
N LEU A 112 11.85 -0.78 20.40
CA LEU A 112 11.39 -0.52 19.03
C LEU A 112 11.79 -1.64 18.07
N ILE A 113 13.02 -2.18 18.20
CA ILE A 113 13.50 -3.34 17.44
C ILE A 113 12.67 -4.59 17.78
N ARG A 114 12.36 -4.82 19.06
CA ARG A 114 11.47 -5.93 19.47
C ARG A 114 10.06 -5.77 18.93
N PHE A 115 9.54 -4.55 18.85
CA PHE A 115 8.26 -4.26 18.21
C PHE A 115 8.33 -4.49 16.69
N ALA A 116 9.38 -3.99 16.04
CA ALA A 116 9.60 -4.16 14.61
C ALA A 116 9.79 -5.63 14.22
N ASN A 117 10.45 -6.46 15.04
CA ASN A 117 10.58 -7.89 14.80
C ASN A 117 9.23 -8.61 14.92
N ARG A 118 8.42 -8.29 15.94
CA ARG A 118 7.06 -8.84 16.05
C ARG A 118 6.16 -8.40 14.90
N LEU A 119 6.32 -7.17 14.44
CA LEU A 119 5.61 -6.65 13.27
C LEU A 119 6.13 -7.28 11.99
N ARG A 120 7.43 -7.58 11.89
CA ARG A 120 8.06 -8.26 10.75
C ARG A 120 7.43 -9.63 10.52
N ASP A 121 7.22 -10.43 11.56
CA ASP A 121 6.63 -11.77 11.41
C ASP A 121 5.21 -11.70 10.79
N LEU A 122 4.42 -10.69 11.15
CA LEU A 122 3.10 -10.45 10.55
C LEU A 122 3.20 -9.82 9.14
N MET A 123 4.17 -8.94 8.94
CA MET A 123 4.38 -8.22 7.69
C MET A 123 4.99 -9.07 6.61
N ASP A 124 5.79 -10.07 6.94
CA ASP A 124 6.50 -10.90 5.97
C ASP A 124 5.51 -11.69 5.11
N MET A 125 4.54 -12.33 5.78
CA MET A 125 3.45 -13.03 5.09
C MET A 125 2.57 -12.06 4.29
N LEU A 126 2.21 -10.89 4.86
CA LEU A 126 1.36 -9.92 4.19
C LEU A 126 2.04 -9.30 2.96
N CYS A 127 3.32 -8.93 3.08
CA CYS A 127 4.16 -8.45 1.98
C CYS A 127 4.29 -9.50 0.89
N PHE A 128 4.53 -10.76 1.25
CA PHE A 128 4.63 -11.84 0.27
C PHE A 128 3.34 -11.98 -0.56
N ILE A 129 2.17 -11.98 0.09
CA ILE A 129 0.88 -12.08 -0.58
C ILE A 129 0.61 -10.88 -1.49
N VAL A 130 0.86 -9.66 -1.00
CA VAL A 130 0.64 -8.42 -1.77
C VAL A 130 1.60 -8.35 -2.96
N LEU A 131 2.88 -8.65 -2.76
CA LEU A 131 3.91 -8.59 -3.79
C LEU A 131 3.68 -9.64 -4.88
N SER A 132 3.35 -10.89 -4.49
CA SER A 132 3.03 -11.95 -5.45
C SER A 132 1.76 -11.65 -6.24
N SER A 133 0.70 -11.17 -5.59
CA SER A 133 -0.55 -10.79 -6.25
C SER A 133 -0.34 -9.64 -7.25
N ASN A 134 0.38 -8.60 -6.84
CA ASN A 134 0.71 -7.47 -7.71
C ASN A 134 1.63 -7.89 -8.87
N SER A 135 2.58 -8.80 -8.66
CA SER A 135 3.46 -9.31 -9.71
C SER A 135 2.67 -10.09 -10.78
N MET A 136 1.75 -10.96 -10.37
CA MET A 136 0.85 -11.67 -11.29
C MET A 136 -0.04 -10.69 -12.06
N LEU A 137 -0.60 -9.69 -11.37
CA LEU A 137 -1.42 -8.65 -12.01
C LEU A 137 -0.62 -7.83 -13.03
N LEU A 138 0.61 -7.44 -12.69
CA LEU A 138 1.51 -6.75 -13.60
C LEU A 138 1.89 -7.63 -14.80
N CYS A 139 2.12 -8.92 -14.60
CA CYS A 139 2.43 -9.84 -15.68
C CYS A 139 1.25 -9.98 -16.66
N VAL A 140 0.03 -10.18 -16.13
CA VAL A 140 -1.19 -10.29 -16.94
C VAL A 140 -1.49 -8.98 -17.68
N THR A 141 -1.42 -7.84 -17.01
CA THR A 141 -1.65 -6.54 -17.65
C THR A 141 -0.58 -6.23 -18.69
N SER A 142 0.69 -6.55 -18.42
CA SER A 142 1.78 -6.39 -19.40
C SER A 142 1.56 -7.26 -20.64
N PHE A 143 1.13 -8.51 -20.46
CA PHE A 143 0.79 -9.41 -21.56
C PHE A 143 -0.42 -8.89 -22.37
N GLN A 144 -1.45 -8.36 -21.69
CA GLN A 144 -2.59 -7.74 -22.36
C GLN A 144 -2.17 -6.52 -23.18
N ILE A 145 -1.28 -5.67 -22.66
CA ILE A 145 -0.75 -4.51 -23.39
C ILE A 145 0.08 -4.97 -24.61
N ALA A 146 0.86 -6.04 -24.49
CA ALA A 146 1.66 -6.56 -25.59
C ALA A 146 0.83 -7.24 -26.68
N THR A 147 -0.29 -7.86 -26.33
CA THR A 147 -1.15 -8.62 -27.27
C THR A 147 -2.28 -7.79 -27.86
N VAL A 148 -2.80 -6.81 -27.12
CA VAL A 148 -3.82 -5.87 -27.59
C VAL A 148 -3.10 -4.69 -28.23
N ASN A 149 -3.06 -4.66 -29.57
CA ASN A 149 -2.53 -3.53 -30.34
C ASN A 149 -3.05 -2.21 -29.73
N ILE A 150 -2.14 -1.27 -29.44
CA ILE A 150 -2.39 0.00 -28.72
C ILE A 150 -3.61 0.76 -29.29
N SER A 151 -3.92 0.58 -30.57
CA SER A 151 -5.09 1.11 -31.27
C SER A 151 -6.46 0.60 -30.76
N THR A 152 -6.55 -0.64 -30.28
CA THR A 152 -7.82 -1.23 -29.76
C THR A 152 -8.11 -0.90 -28.29
N MET A 153 -7.09 -0.53 -27.51
CA MET A 153 -7.24 -0.01 -26.13
C MET A 153 -7.61 1.48 -26.11
N LEU A 154 -7.18 2.25 -27.11
CA LEU A 154 -7.50 3.68 -27.23
C LEU A 154 -8.94 3.93 -27.68
N ASP A 155 -9.62 2.97 -28.30
CA ASP A 155 -10.99 3.14 -28.79
C ASP A 155 -12.05 3.27 -27.66
N PRO A 156 -12.01 2.49 -26.56
CA PRO A 156 -12.86 2.72 -25.39
C PRO A 156 -12.38 3.89 -24.52
N LEU A 157 -11.07 4.15 -24.43
CA LEU A 157 -10.50 5.27 -23.66
C LEU A 157 -10.76 6.63 -24.32
N SER A 158 -10.70 6.73 -25.65
CA SER A 158 -11.04 7.96 -26.39
C SER A 158 -12.52 8.32 -26.24
N LYS A 159 -13.42 7.33 -26.23
CA LYS A 159 -14.85 7.56 -25.94
C LYS A 159 -15.08 8.08 -24.52
N TYR A 160 -14.34 7.59 -23.52
CA TYR A 160 -14.45 8.08 -22.14
C TYR A 160 -13.79 9.46 -21.92
N ILE A 161 -12.69 9.78 -22.60
CA ILE A 161 -11.99 11.06 -22.47
C ILE A 161 -12.72 12.18 -23.23
N VAL A 162 -13.29 11.90 -24.40
CA VAL A 162 -14.11 12.87 -25.17
C VAL A 162 -15.39 13.24 -24.43
N PHE A 163 -16.01 12.32 -23.68
CA PHE A 163 -17.19 12.62 -22.86
C PHE A 163 -16.91 13.55 -21.67
N ARG A 164 -15.67 13.63 -21.18
CA ARG A 164 -15.31 14.49 -20.04
C ARG A 164 -14.85 15.90 -20.44
N PHE A 165 -14.58 16.14 -21.73
CA PHE A 165 -14.14 17.43 -22.26
C PHE A 165 -15.23 18.21 -23.02
N ARG A 166 -16.46 17.68 -23.10
CA ARG A 166 -17.61 18.34 -23.76
C ARG A 166 -18.78 18.57 -22.79
N GLY A 167 -18.44 18.91 -21.54
CA GLY A 167 -19.34 19.55 -20.58
C GLY A 167 -19.05 21.04 -20.53
#